data_AF-A0A1I3PY09-F1
#
_entry.id   AF-A0A1I3PY09-F1
#
_cell.length_a   1.000
_cell.length_b   1.000
_cell.length_c   1.000
_cell.angle_alpha   90.00
_cell.angle_beta   90.00
_cell.angle_gamma   90.00
#
_symmetry.space_group_name_H-M   'P 1'
#
loop_
_entity.id
_entity.type
_entity.pdbx_description
1 polymer ?
#
loop_
_entity_poly.entity_id
_entity_poly.type
_entity_poly.pdbx_seq_one_letter_code
_entity_poly.pdbx_strand_id
1 'polypeptide(L)' 'MLAFAVIGLPTTLLVDRQGRERGRLTGPAEWDSAEAVAQFQTIIAERNR' A
#
# COMPACT_ATOMS: atom_id res chain seq x y z
N MET A 1 12.71 -6.33 -18.08
CA MET A 1 12.23 -6.32 -16.68
C MET A 1 10.83 -5.72 -16.66
N LEU A 2 9.86 -6.36 -15.99
CA LEU A 2 8.53 -5.76 -15.78
C LEU A 2 8.60 -4.87 -14.54
N ALA A 3 8.30 -3.58 -14.66
CA ALA A 3 8.49 -2.61 -13.58
C ALA A 3 7.74 -2.97 -12.29
N PHE A 4 6.49 -3.45 -12.40
CA PHE A 4 5.66 -3.82 -11.24
C PHE A 4 5.03 -5.22 -11.31
N ALA A 5 5.20 -5.91 -12.44
CA ALA A 5 4.63 -7.24 -12.71
C ALA A 5 3.16 -7.39 -12.26
N VAL A 6 2.31 -6.43 -12.64
CA VAL A 6 0.89 -6.40 -12.26
C VAL A 6 0.14 -7.56 -12.91
N ILE A 7 -0.63 -8.32 -12.12
CA ILE A 7 -1.38 -9.52 -12.55
C ILE A 7 -2.89 -9.22 -12.71
N GLY A 8 -3.39 -8.11 -12.15
CA GLY A 8 -4.79 -7.70 -12.24
C GLY A 8 -5.00 -6.21 -11.97
N LEU A 9 -6.16 -5.67 -12.37
CA LEU A 9 -6.47 -4.25 -12.25
C LEU A 9 -7.76 -3.99 -11.45
N PRO A 10 -7.84 -2.86 -10.72
CA PRO A 10 -6.70 -2.00 -10.35
C PRO A 10 -5.71 -2.74 -9.44
N THR A 11 -4.45 -2.29 -9.38
CA THR A 11 -3.47 -2.76 -8.38
C THR A 11 -2.87 -1.56 -7.67
N THR A 12 -2.94 -1.56 -6.34
CA THR A 12 -2.37 -0.55 -5.46
C THR A 12 -1.13 -1.11 -4.77
N LEU A 13 -0.05 -0.34 -4.74
CA LEU A 13 1.20 -0.67 -4.04
C LEU A 13 1.37 0.30 -2.87
N LEU A 14 1.66 -0.23 -1.67
CA LEU A 14 2.07 0.57 -0.53
C LEU A 14 3.59 0.58 -0.45
N VAL A 15 4.18 1.77 -0.53
CA VAL A 15 5.64 1.97 -0.53
C VAL A 15 6.05 2.74 0.72
N ASP A 16 7.08 2.26 1.42
CA ASP A 16 7.62 2.93 2.62
C ASP A 16 8.51 4.14 2.27
N ARG A 17 8.98 4.84 3.32
CA ARG A 17 9.86 6.01 3.17
C ARG A 17 11.26 5.69 2.62
N GLN A 18 11.66 4.41 2.59
CA GLN A 18 12.90 3.95 1.95
C GLN A 18 12.68 3.51 0.50
N GLY A 19 11.46 3.63 -0.02
CA GLY A 19 11.12 3.20 -1.37
C GLY A 19 10.89 1.69 -1.51
N ARG A 20 10.68 0.95 -0.41
CA ARG A 20 10.41 -0.50 -0.45
C ARG A 20 8.92 -0.79 -0.46
N GLU A 21 8.49 -1.81 -1.19
CA GLU A 21 7.11 -2.30 -1.15
C GLU A 21 6.80 -2.94 0.22
N ARG A 22 5.84 -2.37 0.95
CA ARG A 22 5.32 -2.90 2.22
C ARG A 22 4.15 -3.85 2.01
N GLY A 23 3.45 -3.71 0.89
CA GLY A 23 2.33 -4.55 0.51
C GLY A 23 1.70 -4.12 -0.80
N ARG A 24 0.81 -4.97 -1.31
CA ARG A 24 0.02 -4.70 -2.52
C ARG A 24 -1.39 -5.26 -2.40
N LEU A 25 -2.32 -4.63 -3.11
CA LEU A 25 -3.70 -5.07 -3.23
C LEU A 25 -4.10 -5.10 -4.71
N THR A 26 -4.74 -6.18 -5.14
CA THR A 26 -5.35 -6.30 -6.48
C THR A 26 -6.87 -6.28 -6.35
N GLY A 27 -7.54 -5.50 -7.19
CA GLY A 27 -8.97 -5.24 -7.14
C GLY A 27 -9.32 -3.90 -6.48
N PRO A 28 -10.59 -3.47 -6.58
CA PRO A 28 -11.08 -2.26 -5.95
C PRO A 28 -11.06 -2.36 -4.41
N ALA A 29 -10.98 -1.21 -3.73
CA ALA A 29 -11.08 -1.12 -2.28
C ALA A 29 -11.60 0.25 -1.83
N GLU A 30 -12.26 0.25 -0.67
CA GLU A 30 -12.80 1.44 0.01
C GLU A 30 -11.70 2.11 0.85
N TRP A 31 -10.86 2.90 0.18
CA TRP A 31 -9.68 3.53 0.80
C TRP A 31 -10.00 4.66 1.78
N ASP A 32 -11.20 5.23 1.70
CA ASP A 32 -11.72 6.28 2.59
C ASP A 32 -12.46 5.71 3.81
N SER A 33 -12.54 4.39 3.94
CA SER A 33 -13.08 3.74 5.15
C SER A 33 -12.24 4.08 6.40
N ALA A 34 -12.90 4.17 7.55
CA ALA A 34 -12.22 4.45 8.82
C ALA A 34 -11.12 3.41 9.14
N GLU A 35 -11.33 2.15 8.75
CA GLU A 35 -10.35 1.09 8.91
C GLU A 35 -9.10 1.32 8.06
N ALA A 36 -9.25 1.60 6.76
CA ALA A 36 -8.13 1.87 5.87
C ALA A 36 -7.30 3.08 6.37
N VAL A 37 -7.99 4.16 6.77
CA VAL A 37 -7.34 5.34 7.34
C VAL A 37 -6.56 5.01 8.61
N ALA A 38 -7.13 4.24 9.54
CA ALA A 38 -6.46 3.84 10.78
C ALA A 38 -5.22 2.96 10.53
N GLN A 39 -5.29 2.05 9.55
CA GLN A 39 -4.15 1.25 9.12
C GLN A 39 -3.03 2.14 8.57
N PHE A 40 -3.33 3.09 7.69
CA PHE A 40 -2.32 4.02 7.17
C PHE A 40 -1.72 4.91 8.25
N GLN A 41 -2.52 5.41 9.19
CA GLN A 41 -2.00 6.18 10.33
C GLN A 41 -1.01 5.38 11.17
N THR A 42 -1.31 4.10 11.41
CA THR A 42 -0.40 3.17 12.11
C THR A 42 0.93 3.07 11.35
N ILE A 43 0.89 2.82 10.05
CA ILE A 43 2.09 2.68 9.20
C ILE A 43 2.87 4.01 9.12
N ILE A 44 2.19 5.15 9.06
CA ILE A 44 2.84 6.47 9.06
C ILE A 44 3.58 6.73 10.37
N ALA A 45 3.01 6.31 11.50
CA ALA A 45 3.57 6.46 12.84
C ALA A 45 4.74 5.49 13.12
N GLU A 46 4.87 4.41 12.35
CA GLU A 46 6.05 3.54 12.39
C GLU A 46 7.29 4.37 12.06
N ARG A 47 8.11 4.61 13.09
CA ARG A 47 9.39 5.29 12.96
C ARG A 47 10.38 4.23 12.49
N ASN A 48 10.68 4.25 11.19
CA ASN A 48 11.65 3.38 10.54
C ASN A 48 12.93 3.31 11.39
N ARG A 49 13.14 2.17 12.06
CA ARG A 49 14.41 1.87 12.73
C ARG A 49 15.43 1.42 11.70
#